data_AF-A0A4S0K4Z9-F1
#
_entry.id   AF-A0A4S0K4Z9-F1
#
_cell.length_a   1.000
_cell.length_b   1.000
_cell.length_c   1.000
_cell.angle_alpha   90.00
_cell.angle_beta   90.00
_cell.angle_gamma   90.00
#
_symmetry.space_group_name_H-M   'P 1'
#
loop_
_entity.id
_entity.type
_entity.pdbx_description
1 polymer ?
#
loop_
_entity_poly.entity_id
_entity_poly.type
_entity_poly.pdbx_seq_one_letter_code
_entity_poly.pdbx_strand_id
1 'polypeptide(L)' 'MQDSNVKSDLNVSKDPDEWVSGDDPMTPSQASYLKTLCEQAGEETDFDERLSKAEASKRIDALKAKLKL' A
#
# COMPACT_ATOMS: atom_id res chain seq x y z
N MET A 1 35.45 -0.44 -36.34
CA MET A 1 34.95 -1.61 -35.60
C MET A 1 35.30 -1.32 -34.14
N GLN A 2 34.45 -0.58 -33.42
CA GLN A 2 33.34 -1.11 -32.59
C GLN A 2 33.84 -2.22 -31.70
N ASP A 3 33.91 -1.94 -30.39
CA ASP A 3 33.50 -2.84 -29.31
C ASP A 3 33.30 -2.01 -28.03
N SER A 4 32.20 -1.26 -28.04
CA SER A 4 31.62 -0.65 -26.86
C SER A 4 31.06 -1.75 -25.96
N ASN A 5 31.86 -2.31 -25.06
CA ASN A 5 31.38 -3.27 -24.06
C ASN A 5 31.18 -2.58 -22.70
N VAL A 6 30.30 -1.59 -22.66
CA VAL A 6 29.66 -1.12 -21.42
C VAL A 6 28.65 -2.19 -21.04
N LYS A 7 29.12 -3.21 -20.33
CA LYS A 7 28.24 -4.25 -19.78
C LYS A 7 27.99 -3.97 -18.33
N SER A 8 26.74 -3.59 -18.10
CA SER A 8 25.97 -3.86 -16.90
C SER A 8 26.48 -3.15 -15.66
N ASP A 9 26.14 -1.86 -15.62
CA ASP A 9 25.69 -1.21 -14.40
C ASP A 9 24.84 -2.21 -13.60
N LEU A 10 25.46 -2.80 -12.58
CA LEU A 10 24.81 -3.52 -11.48
C LEU A 10 24.00 -2.56 -10.62
N ASN A 11 23.38 -1.56 -11.25
CA ASN A 11 22.44 -0.70 -10.61
C ASN A 11 21.09 -1.42 -10.68
N VAL A 12 20.97 -2.47 -9.87
CA VAL A 12 19.70 -2.78 -9.20
C VAL A 12 19.40 -1.61 -8.24
N SER A 13 19.38 -0.39 -8.75
CA SER A 13 18.48 0.65 -8.29
C SER A 13 17.12 0.24 -8.84
N LYS A 14 16.58 -0.87 -8.31
CA LYS A 14 15.14 -1.01 -8.33
C LYS A 14 14.66 0.20 -7.58
N ASP A 15 14.02 1.12 -8.27
CA ASP A 15 13.22 2.14 -7.61
C ASP A 15 12.43 1.41 -6.50
N PRO A 16 12.54 1.81 -5.23
CA PRO A 16 11.82 1.14 -4.15
C PRO A 16 10.30 1.19 -4.38
N ASP A 17 9.83 2.09 -5.24
CA ASP A 17 8.46 2.14 -5.76
C ASP A 17 8.12 1.00 -6.74
N GLU A 18 9.10 0.38 -7.41
CA GLU A 18 8.92 -0.77 -8.30
C GLU A 18 8.85 -2.12 -7.55
N TRP A 19 9.15 -2.14 -6.24
CA TRP A 19 8.80 -3.29 -5.39
C TRP A 19 7.35 -3.19 -4.89
N VAL A 20 6.48 -2.99 -5.89
CA VAL A 20 5.04 -2.79 -5.88
C VAL A 20 4.33 -3.87 -5.05
N SER A 21 4.22 -3.68 -3.75
CA SER A 21 3.11 -4.25 -2.97
C SER A 21 2.08 -3.17 -2.62
N GLY A 22 2.24 -1.97 -3.18
CA GLY A 22 1.39 -0.82 -2.94
C GLY A 22 0.16 -0.75 -3.82
N ASP A 23 0.17 -1.35 -5.01
CA ASP A 23 -0.99 -1.46 -5.91
C ASP A 23 -1.67 -2.84 -5.84
N ASP A 24 -1.14 -3.77 -5.05
CA ASP A 24 -1.83 -5.03 -4.79
C ASP A 24 -3.20 -4.75 -4.16
N PRO A 25 -4.24 -5.54 -4.45
CA PRO A 25 -5.52 -5.41 -3.77
C PRO A 25 -5.32 -5.57 -2.26
N MET A 26 -6.12 -4.85 -1.49
CA MET A 26 -6.15 -4.97 -0.04
C MET A 26 -6.32 -6.43 0.39
N THR A 27 -5.57 -6.85 1.40
CA THR A 27 -5.71 -8.21 1.95
C THR A 27 -7.03 -8.35 2.71
N PRO A 28 -7.65 -9.54 2.78
CA PRO A 28 -8.88 -9.76 3.55
C PRO A 28 -8.77 -9.36 5.03
N SER A 29 -7.57 -9.48 5.61
CA SER A 29 -7.27 -9.05 6.98
C SER A 29 -7.33 -7.54 7.13
N GLN A 30 -6.74 -6.79 6.19
CA GLN A 30 -6.84 -5.33 6.16
C GLN A 30 -8.28 -4.89 5.92
N ALA A 31 -9.02 -5.56 5.04
CA ALA A 31 -10.42 -5.22 4.75
C ALA A 31 -11.29 -5.35 6.01
N SER A 32 -11.19 -6.48 6.69
CA SER A 32 -11.95 -6.72 7.92
C SER A 32 -11.59 -5.72 9.03
N TYR A 33 -10.31 -5.37 9.15
CA TYR A 33 -9.85 -4.42 10.16
C TYR A 33 -10.27 -2.98 9.83
N LEU A 34 -10.09 -2.55 8.58
CA LEU A 34 -10.53 -1.24 8.09
C LEU A 34 -12.03 -1.06 8.30
N LYS A 35 -12.84 -2.06 7.94
CA LYS A 35 -14.29 -2.05 8.16
C LYS A 35 -14.64 -1.82 9.63
N THR A 36 -14.01 -2.57 10.54
CA THR A 36 -14.24 -2.43 11.99
C THR A 36 -13.85 -1.03 12.49
N LEU A 37 -12.76 -0.45 11.98
CA LEU A 37 -12.33 0.90 12.35
C LEU A 37 -13.29 1.97 11.81
N CYS A 38 -13.77 1.81 10.56
CA CYS A 38 -14.79 2.66 9.96
C CYS A 38 -16.09 2.64 10.79
N GLU A 39 -16.58 1.45 11.17
CA GLU A 39 -17.75 1.30 12.04
C GLU A 39 -17.54 1.98 13.41
N GLN A 40 -16.37 1.82 14.03
CA GLN A 40 -16.03 2.47 15.30
C GLN A 40 -15.91 3.99 15.20
N ALA A 41 -15.37 4.49 14.08
CA ALA A 41 -15.23 5.93 13.82
C ALA A 41 -16.54 6.58 13.33
N GLY A 42 -17.55 5.79 12.99
CA GLY A 42 -18.77 6.25 12.32
C GLY A 42 -18.53 6.71 10.88
N GLU A 43 -17.45 6.24 10.24
CA GLU A 43 -17.01 6.58 8.88
C GLU A 43 -17.10 5.36 7.96
N GLU A 44 -18.26 4.73 7.91
CA GLU A 44 -18.54 3.58 7.03
C GLU A 44 -18.32 3.91 5.54
N THR A 45 -18.43 5.19 5.16
CA THR A 45 -18.15 5.69 3.80
C THR A 45 -16.68 5.66 3.42
N ASP A 46 -15.76 5.58 4.40
CA ASP A 46 -14.32 5.55 4.16
C ASP A 46 -13.80 4.14 3.86
N PHE A 47 -14.65 3.12 4.05
CA PHE A 47 -14.36 1.75 3.66
C PHE A 47 -14.65 1.55 2.16
N ASP A 48 -13.64 1.14 1.42
CA ASP A 48 -13.76 0.70 0.02
C ASP A 48 -13.02 -0.64 -0.15
N GLU A 49 -13.67 -1.61 -0.76
CA GLU A 49 -13.11 -2.96 -1.01
C GLU A 49 -12.13 -2.97 -2.19
N ARG A 50 -12.15 -1.91 -3.03
CA ARG A 50 -11.27 -1.76 -4.19
C ARG A 50 -9.94 -1.11 -3.86
N LEU A 51 -9.73 -0.78 -2.59
CA LEU A 51 -8.49 -0.16 -2.15
C LEU A 51 -7.33 -1.09 -2.34
N SER A 52 -6.19 -0.50 -2.66
CA SER A 52 -4.94 -1.23 -2.62
C SER A 52 -4.53 -1.51 -1.18
N LYS A 53 -3.63 -2.47 -0.99
CA LYS A 53 -3.00 -2.80 0.29
C LYS A 53 -2.34 -1.57 0.92
N ALA A 54 -1.69 -0.71 0.13
CA ALA A 54 -1.10 0.52 0.66
C ALA A 54 -2.16 1.54 1.06
N GLU A 55 -3.19 1.74 0.23
CA GLU A 55 -4.29 2.65 0.54
C GLU A 55 -5.07 2.21 1.77
N ALA A 56 -5.33 0.92 1.91
CA ALA A 56 -5.94 0.32 3.08
C ALA A 56 -5.10 0.56 4.34
N SER A 57 -3.78 0.32 4.27
CA SER A 57 -2.88 0.57 5.39
C SER A 57 -2.92 2.03 5.83
N LYS A 58 -2.85 2.98 4.88
CA LYS A 58 -2.92 4.42 5.18
C LYS A 58 -4.23 4.81 5.87
N ARG A 59 -5.36 4.28 5.40
CA ARG A 59 -6.67 4.54 6.03
C ARG A 59 -6.78 3.92 7.42
N ILE A 60 -6.32 2.68 7.60
CA ILE A 60 -6.24 2.01 8.90
C ILE A 60 -5.45 2.88 9.89
N ASP A 61 -4.27 3.37 9.50
CA ASP A 61 -3.42 4.19 10.37
C ASP A 61 -4.09 5.53 10.72
N ALA A 62 -4.75 6.17 9.75
CA ALA A 62 -5.50 7.40 9.97
C ALA A 62 -6.67 7.21 10.96
N LEU A 63 -7.44 6.14 10.80
CA LEU A 63 -8.56 5.82 11.68
C LEU A 63 -8.09 5.43 13.07
N LYS A 64 -7.01 4.66 13.20
CA LYS A 64 -6.40 4.35 14.50
C LYS A 64 -5.95 5.61 15.23
N ALA A 65 -5.28 6.53 14.53
CA ALA A 65 -4.87 7.81 15.10
C ALA A 65 -6.07 8.65 15.58
N LYS A 66 -7.16 8.65 14.81
CA LYS A 66 -8.41 9.34 15.17
C LYS A 66 -9.11 8.71 16.38
N LEU A 67 -9.20 7.39 16.42
CA LEU A 67 -9.76 6.60 17.52
C LEU A 67 -8.84 6.54 18.74
N LYS A 68 -7.60 7.02 18.62
CA LYS A 68 -6.54 6.95 19.64
C LYS A 68 -6.24 5.51 20.10
N LEU A 69 -6.19 4.59 19.13
CA LEU A 69 -5.85 3.17 19.27
C LEU A 69 -4.34 2.90 19.10
#